data_AF-G4RLE8-F1
#
_entry.id   AF-G4RLE8-F1
#
_cell.length_a   1.000
_cell.length_b   1.000
_cell.length_c   1.000
_cell.angle_alpha   90.00
_cell.angle_beta   90.00
_cell.angle_gamma   90.00
#
_symmetry.space_group_name_H-M   'P 1'
#
loop_
_entity.id
_entity.type
_entity.pdbx_description
1 polymer ?
#
loop_
_entity_poly.entity_id
_entity_poly.type
_entity_poly.pdbx_seq_one_letter_code
_entity_poly.pdbx_strand_id
1 'polypeptide(L)'
;MRISAGAKWGALVGLFSGVINDVFTYAYREELVRYAYETLIKNGVPPQSAQQIAQSTLTLIYIGAIIGGLIVWIIVGVILAAVWDRLRWPWYSKGALFGLALALIGVLGNFAGGPAQAPAAFQLGPVLDLAFALLLAHLLVKFGG
;
A
#
# COMPACT_ATOMS: atom_id res chain seq x y z
N MET A 1 -9.88 -3.55 24.31
CA MET A 1 -9.32 -4.84 23.86
C MET A 1 -9.36 -4.98 22.34
N ARG A 2 -10.47 -4.63 21.67
CA ARG A 2 -10.53 -4.65 20.20
C ARG A 2 -9.64 -3.66 19.45
N ILE A 3 -9.47 -2.44 19.95
CA ILE A 3 -8.59 -1.45 19.30
C ILE A 3 -7.12 -1.91 19.31
N SER A 4 -6.65 -2.47 20.43
CA SER A 4 -5.30 -3.07 20.52
C SER A 4 -5.15 -4.28 19.61
N ALA A 5 -6.20 -5.11 19.45
CA ALA A 5 -6.20 -6.18 18.47
C ALA A 5 -6.14 -5.64 17.03
N GLY A 6 -6.90 -4.58 16.72
CA GLY A 6 -6.88 -3.89 15.43
C GLY A 6 -5.50 -3.35 15.08
N ALA A 7 -4.82 -2.68 16.03
CA ALA A 7 -3.46 -2.19 15.83
C ALA A 7 -2.47 -3.35 15.62
N LYS A 8 -2.56 -4.42 16.42
CA LYS A 8 -1.67 -5.61 16.31
C LYS A 8 -1.82 -6.30 14.96
N TRP A 9 -3.05 -6.62 14.57
CA TRP A 9 -3.31 -7.32 13.31
C TRP A 9 -3.09 -6.40 12.11
N GLY A 10 -3.38 -5.11 12.26
CA GLY A 10 -3.01 -4.08 11.29
C GLY A 10 -1.50 -4.02 11.06
N ALA A 11 -0.69 -4.01 12.12
CA ALA A 11 0.77 -4.02 12.01
C ALA A 11 1.29 -5.29 11.29
N LEU A 12 0.72 -6.46 11.61
CA LEU A 12 1.10 -7.71 10.96
C LEU A 12 0.79 -7.70 9.45
N VAL A 13 -0.44 -7.30 9.08
CA VAL A 13 -0.85 -7.17 7.68
C VAL A 13 -0.04 -6.08 6.97
N GLY A 14 0.28 -4.99 7.67
CA GLY A 14 1.14 -3.92 7.18
C GLY A 14 2.56 -4.37 6.86
N LEU A 15 3.12 -5.23 7.70
CA LEU A 15 4.44 -5.80 7.46
C LEU A 15 4.43 -6.76 6.27
N PHE A 16 3.44 -7.65 6.18
CA PHE A 16 3.31 -8.55 5.02
C PHE A 16 3.06 -7.80 3.72
N SER A 17 2.17 -6.81 3.72
CA SER A 17 1.91 -5.98 2.55
C SER A 17 3.13 -5.17 2.13
N GLY A 18 3.86 -4.61 3.10
CA GLY A 18 5.12 -3.91 2.86
C GLY A 18 6.16 -4.80 2.20
N VAL A 19 6.40 -6.00 2.74
CA VAL A 19 7.36 -6.97 2.16
C VAL A 19 6.92 -7.43 0.77
N ILE A 20 5.64 -7.70 0.56
CA ILE A 20 5.13 -8.11 -0.75
C ILE A 20 5.30 -6.98 -1.78
N ASN A 21 4.99 -5.74 -1.40
CA ASN A 21 5.23 -4.57 -2.25
C ASN A 21 6.72 -4.34 -2.52
N ASP A 22 7.59 -4.61 -1.55
CA ASP A 22 9.06 -4.54 -1.69
C ASP A 22 9.55 -5.56 -2.74
N VAL A 23 9.06 -6.80 -2.68
CA VAL A 23 9.35 -7.85 -3.68
C VAL A 23 8.88 -7.43 -5.07
N PHE A 24 7.69 -6.85 -5.20
CA PHE A 24 7.22 -6.33 -6.49
C PHE A 24 8.10 -5.17 -6.97
N THR A 25 8.45 -4.22 -6.10
CA THR A 25 9.34 -3.11 -6.41
C THR A 25 10.69 -3.62 -6.93
N TYR A 26 11.23 -4.67 -6.30
CA TYR A 26 12.48 -5.29 -6.73
C TYR A 26 12.36 -5.96 -8.11
N ALA A 27 11.26 -6.68 -8.35
CA ALA A 27 11.00 -7.34 -9.63
C ALA A 27 10.89 -6.33 -10.80
N TYR A 28 10.34 -5.14 -10.53
CA TYR A 28 10.17 -4.06 -11.51
C TYR A 28 11.22 -2.95 -11.40
N ARG A 29 12.36 -3.20 -10.72
CA ARG A 29 13.37 -2.17 -10.41
C ARG A 29 13.85 -1.40 -11.65
N GLU A 30 14.04 -2.09 -12.78
CA GLU A 30 14.60 -1.50 -13.99
C GLU A 30 13.60 -0.55 -14.64
N GLU A 31 12.33 -0.95 -14.64
CA GLU A 31 11.21 -0.12 -15.11
C GLU A 31 11.02 1.11 -14.21
N LEU A 32 11.11 0.93 -12.88
CA LEU A 32 11.02 2.02 -11.91
C LEU A 32 12.16 3.04 -12.06
N VAL A 33 13.40 2.58 -12.25
CA VAL A 33 14.54 3.47 -12.48
C VAL A 33 14.40 4.21 -13.80
N ARG A 34 13.97 3.52 -14.86
CA ARG A 34 13.74 4.15 -16.16
C ARG A 34 12.64 5.21 -16.06
N TYR A 35 11.54 4.89 -15.40
CA TYR A 35 10.43 5.81 -15.14
C TYR A 35 10.88 7.04 -14.33
N ALA A 36 11.62 6.83 -13.25
CA ALA A 36 12.16 7.91 -12.43
C ALA A 36 13.12 8.79 -13.24
N TYR A 37 14.01 8.19 -14.02
CA TYR A 37 14.93 8.90 -14.90
C TYR A 37 14.18 9.75 -15.94
N GLU A 38 13.25 9.15 -16.69
CA GLU A 38 12.45 9.86 -17.70
C GLU A 38 11.67 11.02 -17.08
N THR A 39 11.13 10.83 -15.87
CA THR A 39 10.42 11.88 -15.12
C THR A 39 11.36 13.03 -14.74
N LEU A 40 12.58 12.71 -14.26
CA LEU A 40 13.58 13.71 -13.90
C LEU A 40 14.09 14.50 -15.12
N ILE A 41 14.32 13.83 -16.25
CA ILE A 41 14.69 14.50 -17.51
C ILE A 41 13.56 15.41 -18.00
N LYS A 42 12.30 14.95 -17.96
CA LYS A 42 11.13 15.79 -18.30
C LYS A 42 11.03 17.03 -17.42
N ASN A 43 11.46 16.92 -16.16
CA ASN A 43 11.51 18.04 -15.20
C ASN A 43 12.78 18.90 -15.31
N GLY A 44 13.61 18.71 -16.34
CA GLY A 44 14.77 19.55 -16.64
C GLY A 44 16.04 19.22 -15.84
N VAL A 45 16.09 18.06 -15.18
CA VAL A 45 17.27 17.63 -14.42
C VAL A 45 18.38 17.18 -15.39
N PRO A 46 19.64 17.61 -15.22
CA PRO A 46 20.75 17.16 -16.07
C PRO A 46 20.93 15.63 -16.05
N PRO A 47 21.33 14.98 -17.16
CA PRO A 47 21.39 13.51 -17.28
C PRO A 47 22.22 12.81 -16.21
N GLN A 48 23.38 13.38 -15.86
CA GLN A 48 24.27 12.81 -14.83
C GLN A 48 23.60 12.82 -13.44
N SER A 49 22.95 13.92 -13.07
CA SER A 49 22.23 14.05 -11.81
C SER A 49 20.96 13.21 -11.79
N ALA A 50 20.24 13.13 -12.93
CA ALA A 50 19.02 12.35 -13.05
C ALA A 50 19.27 10.86 -12.81
N GLN A 51 20.38 10.31 -13.30
CA GLN A 51 20.73 8.90 -13.11
C GLN A 51 21.05 8.57 -11.64
N GLN A 52 21.79 9.45 -10.95
CA GLN A 52 22.12 9.29 -9.54
C GLN A 52 20.88 9.42 -8.64
N ILE A 53 20.00 10.36 -8.93
CA ILE A 53 18.75 10.56 -8.19
C ILE A 53 17.81 9.37 -8.41
N ALA A 54 17.62 8.92 -9.66
CA ALA A 54 16.74 7.79 -9.97
C ALA A 54 17.15 6.50 -9.22
N GLN A 55 18.46 6.23 -9.10
CA GLN A 55 18.94 5.10 -8.30
C GLN A 55 18.69 5.28 -6.81
N SER A 56 18.87 6.50 -6.29
CA SER A 56 18.63 6.83 -4.88
C SER A 56 17.14 6.79 -4.51
N THR A 57 16.26 7.09 -5.46
CA THR A 57 14.81 6.99 -5.30
C THR A 57 14.36 5.56 -5.00
N LEU A 58 15.02 4.53 -5.54
CA LEU A 58 14.67 3.14 -5.23
C LEU A 58 14.83 2.82 -3.74
N THR A 59 15.91 3.27 -3.10
CA THR A 59 16.11 3.04 -1.66
C THR A 59 14.99 3.66 -0.83
N LEU A 60 14.56 4.86 -1.20
CA LEU A 60 13.44 5.54 -0.55
C LEU A 60 12.11 4.80 -0.79
N ILE A 61 11.91 4.24 -1.99
CA ILE A 61 10.73 3.44 -2.30
C ILE A 61 10.70 2.15 -1.47
N TYR A 62 11.82 1.43 -1.34
CA TYR A 62 11.89 0.20 -0.53
C TYR A 62 11.57 0.46 0.96
N ILE A 63 12.24 1.46 1.55
CA ILE A 63 11.98 1.85 2.94
C ILE A 63 10.53 2.34 3.10
N GLY A 64 10.06 3.13 2.13
CA GLY A 64 8.71 3.68 2.09
C GLY A 64 7.63 2.60 1.95
N ALA A 65 7.87 1.53 1.21
CA ALA A 65 6.93 0.43 1.04
C ALA A 65 6.66 -0.29 2.37
N ILE A 66 7.71 -0.55 3.14
CA ILE A 66 7.60 -1.23 4.44
C ILE A 66 6.99 -0.30 5.49
N ILE A 67 7.55 0.90 5.68
CA ILE A 67 7.08 1.84 6.70
C ILE A 67 5.67 2.34 6.37
N GLY A 68 5.43 2.69 5.11
CA GLY A 68 4.13 3.13 4.62
C GLY A 68 3.07 2.06 4.77
N GLY A 69 3.36 0.80 4.37
CA GLY A 69 2.47 -0.33 4.58
C GLY A 69 2.12 -0.52 6.06
N LEU A 70 3.12 -0.47 6.94
CA LEU A 70 2.92 -0.62 8.38
C LEU A 70 2.01 0.46 8.96
N ILE A 71 2.24 1.73 8.62
CA ILE A 71 1.42 2.85 9.10
C ILE A 71 -0.01 2.74 8.58
N VAL A 72 -0.20 2.55 7.27
CA VAL A 72 -1.52 2.48 6.63
C VAL A 72 -2.35 1.37 7.26
N TRP A 73 -1.79 0.16 7.39
CA TRP A 73 -2.54 -0.98 7.88
C TRP A 73 -2.80 -0.95 9.39
N ILE A 74 -1.94 -0.30 10.18
CA ILE A 74 -2.26 0.00 11.60
C ILE A 74 -3.48 0.91 11.68
N ILE A 75 -3.52 1.99 10.90
CA ILE A 75 -4.65 2.94 10.88
C ILE A 75 -5.93 2.20 10.45
N VAL A 76 -5.86 1.45 9.35
CA VAL A 76 -6.99 0.65 8.86
C VAL A 76 -7.46 -0.35 9.91
N GLY A 77 -6.54 -1.06 10.57
CA GLY A 77 -6.84 -2.00 11.64
C GLY A 77 -7.53 -1.35 12.84
N VAL A 78 -7.06 -0.18 13.26
CA VAL A 78 -7.68 0.61 14.35
C VAL A 78 -9.08 1.07 13.97
N ILE A 79 -9.25 1.63 12.77
CA ILE A 79 -10.56 2.10 12.30
C ILE A 79 -11.53 0.93 12.19
N LEU A 80 -11.13 -0.15 11.53
CA LEU A 80 -11.95 -1.35 11.34
C LEU A 80 -12.38 -1.96 12.68
N ALA A 81 -11.46 -2.02 13.66
CA ALA A 81 -11.79 -2.47 15.01
C ALA A 81 -12.76 -1.53 15.73
N ALA A 82 -12.63 -0.21 15.56
CA ALA A 82 -13.50 0.78 16.19
C ALA A 82 -14.94 0.74 15.65
N VAL A 83 -15.11 0.50 14.34
CA VAL A 83 -16.45 0.41 13.72
C VAL A 83 -17.02 -1.02 13.70
N TRP A 84 -16.26 -2.00 14.21
CA TRP A 84 -16.55 -3.42 14.04
C TRP A 84 -17.96 -3.80 14.52
N ASP A 85 -18.33 -3.40 15.73
CA ASP A 85 -19.64 -3.74 16.32
C ASP A 85 -20.78 -2.89 15.76
N ARG A 86 -20.47 -1.68 15.27
CA ARG A 86 -21.49 -0.78 14.70
C ARG A 86 -22.00 -1.26 13.35
N LEU A 87 -21.13 -1.86 12.54
CA LEU A 87 -21.48 -2.30 11.18
C LEU A 87 -22.48 -3.47 11.17
N ARG A 88 -22.53 -4.33 12.20
CA ARG A 88 -23.39 -5.54 12.29
C ARG A 88 -23.37 -6.47 11.05
N TRP A 89 -22.40 -6.30 10.17
CA TRP A 89 -22.24 -7.09 8.94
C TRP A 89 -21.38 -8.33 9.15
N PRO A 90 -21.44 -9.30 8.22
CA PRO A 90 -20.46 -10.37 8.13
C PRO A 90 -19.06 -9.80 7.94
N TRP A 91 -18.05 -10.54 8.41
CA TRP A 91 -16.66 -10.10 8.40
C TRP A 91 -16.11 -9.83 7.00
N TYR A 92 -16.50 -10.65 6.03
CA TYR A 92 -16.06 -10.51 4.64
C TYR A 92 -16.61 -9.23 4.02
N SER A 93 -17.83 -8.81 4.37
CA SER A 93 -18.41 -7.55 3.90
C SER A 93 -17.68 -6.34 4.48
N LYS A 94 -17.27 -6.39 5.76
CA LYS A 94 -16.44 -5.34 6.38
C LYS A 94 -15.07 -5.27 5.72
N GLY A 95 -14.42 -6.41 5.52
CA GLY A 95 -13.13 -6.49 4.84
C GLY A 95 -13.21 -5.97 3.40
N ALA A 96 -14.23 -6.37 2.63
CA ALA A 96 -14.44 -5.90 1.27
C ALA A 96 -14.70 -4.39 1.20
N LEU A 97 -15.47 -3.82 2.14
CA LEU A 97 -15.71 -2.37 2.20
C LEU A 97 -14.41 -1.59 2.38
N PHE A 98 -13.58 -1.99 3.34
CA PHE A 98 -12.31 -1.33 3.60
C PHE A 98 -11.30 -1.56 2.47
N GLY A 99 -11.28 -2.75 1.89
CA GLY A 99 -10.46 -3.07 0.73
C GLY A 99 -10.82 -2.22 -0.49
N LEU A 100 -12.12 -2.08 -0.79
CA LEU A 100 -12.60 -1.20 -1.84
C LEU A 100 -12.28 0.27 -1.56
N ALA A 101 -12.42 0.72 -0.31
CA ALA A 101 -12.05 2.09 0.06
C ALA A 101 -10.56 2.37 -0.19
N LEU A 102 -9.67 1.44 0.21
CA LEU A 102 -8.23 1.55 -0.03
C LEU A 102 -7.90 1.52 -1.54
N ALA A 103 -8.48 0.56 -2.26
CA ALA A 103 -8.32 0.45 -3.71
C ALA A 103 -8.75 1.76 -4.42
N LEU A 104 -9.87 2.35 -4.02
CA LEU A 104 -10.34 3.62 -4.57
C LEU A 104 -9.39 4.77 -4.23
N ILE A 105 -8.87 4.84 -3.01
CA ILE A 105 -7.87 5.85 -2.63
C ILE A 105 -6.61 5.71 -3.49
N GLY A 106 -6.11 4.48 -3.68
CA GLY A 106 -4.93 4.21 -4.52
C GLY A 106 -5.17 4.58 -5.99
N VAL A 107 -6.32 4.21 -6.55
CA VAL A 107 -6.70 4.55 -7.93
C VAL A 107 -6.84 6.07 -8.10
N LEU A 108 -7.52 6.76 -7.19
CA LEU A 108 -7.68 8.21 -7.24
C LEU A 108 -6.34 8.95 -7.10
N GLY A 109 -5.42 8.44 -6.27
CA GLY A 109 -4.06 8.95 -6.16
C GLY A 109 -3.30 8.90 -7.48
N ASN A 110 -3.46 7.83 -8.26
CA ASN A 110 -2.84 7.69 -9.57
C ASN A 110 -3.42 8.67 -10.62
N PHE A 111 -4.71 8.99 -10.55
CA PHE A 111 -5.33 9.99 -11.44
C PHE A 111 -4.78 11.41 -11.22
N ALA A 112 -4.37 11.76 -10.00
CA ALA A 112 -3.80 13.08 -9.70
C ALA A 112 -2.37 13.26 -10.26
N GLY A 113 -1.66 12.16 -10.57
CA GLY A 113 -0.26 12.17 -11.02
C GLY A 113 -0.04 12.39 -12.53
N GLY A 114 -1.12 12.44 -13.33
CA GLY A 114 -1.04 12.59 -14.79
C GLY A 114 -0.84 11.27 -15.56
N PRO A 115 -0.93 11.30 -16.91
CA PRO A 115 -1.08 10.11 -17.76
C PRO A 115 0.23 9.34 -18.03
N ALA A 116 1.27 9.55 -17.23
CA ALA A 116 2.45 8.69 -17.34
C ALA A 116 1.99 7.28 -16.96
N GLN A 117 2.15 6.31 -17.87
CA GLN A 117 1.80 4.92 -17.59
C GLN A 117 2.56 4.49 -16.34
N ALA A 118 1.84 4.45 -15.20
CA ALA A 118 2.43 4.05 -13.94
C ALA A 118 2.98 2.63 -14.15
N PRO A 119 4.23 2.38 -13.72
CA PRO A 119 4.87 1.07 -13.84
C PRO A 119 3.93 -0.06 -13.43
N ALA A 120 4.03 -1.22 -14.08
CA ALA A 120 3.13 -2.36 -13.82
C ALA A 120 3.06 -2.75 -12.33
N ALA A 121 4.12 -2.50 -11.57
CA ALA A 121 4.19 -2.61 -10.11
C ALA A 121 3.05 -1.88 -9.37
N PHE A 122 2.57 -0.74 -9.88
CA PHE A 122 1.51 0.05 -9.25
C PHE A 122 0.09 -0.44 -9.58
N GLN A 123 -0.07 -1.31 -10.59
CA GLN A 123 -1.39 -1.80 -11.01
C GLN A 123 -1.92 -2.94 -10.14
N LEU A 124 -1.04 -3.63 -9.41
CA LEU A 124 -1.43 -4.72 -8.49
C LEU A 124 -1.90 -4.23 -7.11
N GLY A 125 -1.60 -2.97 -6.77
CA GLY A 125 -1.95 -2.36 -5.48
C GLY A 125 -3.41 -2.56 -5.06
N PRO A 126 -4.40 -2.22 -5.92
CA PRO A 126 -5.82 -2.38 -5.58
C PRO A 126 -6.25 -3.81 -5.23
N VAL A 127 -5.67 -4.81 -5.92
CA VAL A 127 -5.97 -6.23 -5.67
C VAL A 127 -5.38 -6.68 -4.34
N LEU A 128 -4.14 -6.26 -4.06
CA LEU A 128 -3.46 -6.52 -2.80
C LEU A 128 -4.19 -5.85 -1.62
N ASP A 129 -4.62 -4.59 -1.78
CA ASP A 129 -5.36 -3.86 -0.76
C ASP A 129 -6.65 -4.59 -0.37
N LEU A 130 -7.37 -5.13 -1.36
CA LEU A 130 -8.58 -5.91 -1.11
C LEU A 130 -8.27 -7.23 -0.39
N ALA A 131 -7.25 -7.95 -0.82
CA ALA A 131 -6.82 -9.20 -0.19
C ALA A 131 -6.39 -8.99 1.27
N PHE A 132 -5.59 -7.96 1.53
CA PHE A 132 -5.10 -7.64 2.87
C PHE A 132 -6.21 -7.12 3.79
N ALA A 133 -7.20 -6.39 3.26
CA ALA A 133 -8.35 -5.93 4.05
C ALA A 133 -9.23 -7.11 4.48
N LEU A 134 -9.43 -8.09 3.59
CA LEU A 134 -10.10 -9.34 3.93
C LEU A 134 -9.33 -10.15 4.97
N LEU A 135 -8.00 -10.25 4.83
CA LEU A 135 -7.14 -10.92 5.79
C LEU A 135 -7.24 -10.26 7.17
N LEU A 136 -7.15 -8.93 7.23
CA LEU A 136 -7.27 -8.16 8.47
C LEU A 136 -8.63 -8.37 9.13
N ALA A 137 -9.72 -8.30 8.36
CA ALA A 137 -11.06 -8.57 8.88
C ALA A 137 -11.20 -10.00 9.41
N HIS A 138 -10.62 -10.98 8.73
CA HIS A 138 -10.61 -12.37 9.18
C HIS A 138 -9.86 -12.54 10.52
N LEU A 139 -8.69 -11.91 10.65
CA LEU A 139 -7.89 -11.94 11.88
C LEU A 139 -8.62 -11.28 13.05
N LEU A 140 -9.34 -10.18 12.81
CA LEU A 140 -10.17 -9.52 13.81
C LEU A 140 -11.35 -10.37 14.28
N VAL A 141 -12.00 -11.14 13.41
CA VAL A 141 -13.02 -12.11 13.85
C VAL A 141 -12.43 -13.17 14.74
N LYS A 142 -11.33 -13.77 14.28
CA LYS A 142 -10.79 -15.00 14.86
C LYS A 142 -10.06 -14.75 16.18
N PHE A 143 -9.48 -13.56 16.34
CA PHE A 143 -8.60 -13.23 17.45
C PHE A 143 -8.85 -11.86 18.09
N GLY A 144 -9.88 -11.12 17.67
CA GLY A 144 -10.21 -9.78 18.17
C GLY A 144 -11.20 -9.78 19.33
N GLY A 145 -11.08 -10.73 20.26
CA GLY A 145 -11.80 -10.73 21.54
C GLY A 145 -11.62 -9.42 22.30
#